data_AF-A0A955IZS0-F1
#
_entry.id   AF-A0A955IZS0-F1
#
_cell.length_a   1.000
_cell.length_b   1.000
_cell.length_c   1.000
_cell.angle_alpha   90.00
_cell.angle_beta   90.00
_cell.angle_gamma   90.00
#
_symmetry.space_group_name_H-M   'P 1'
#
loop_
_entity.id
_entity.type
_entity.pdbx_description
1 polymer ?
#
loop_
_entity_poly.entity_id
_entity_poly.type
_entity_poly.pdbx_seq_one_letter_code
_entity_poly.pdbx_strand_id
1 'polypeptide(L)' 'VGTVFIARSSRDGGEIGTEVRRFLISGARADIRERTVTIALAMLHFHMSGGPTPHLLWQVPLEGAKP' A
#
# COMPACT_ATOMS: atom_id res chain seq x y z
N VAL A 1 6.00 1.88 -16.89
CA VAL A 1 4.93 1.68 -15.89
C VAL A 1 5.17 0.36 -15.19
N GLY A 2 5.10 0.32 -13.86
CA GLY A 2 5.25 -0.89 -13.05
C GLY A 2 4.02 -1.11 -12.16
N THR A 3 3.46 -2.31 -12.21
CA THR A 3 2.44 -2.75 -11.26
C THR A 3 3.14 -3.22 -9.99
N VAL A 4 2.73 -2.69 -8.84
CA VAL A 4 3.32 -3.03 -7.54
C VAL A 4 2.21 -3.40 -6.57
N PHE A 5 2.41 -4.49 -5.84
CA PHE A 5 1.57 -4.87 -4.71
C PHE A 5 2.35 -4.65 -3.43
N ILE A 6 1.73 -3.98 -2.45
CA ILE A 6 2.33 -3.75 -1.14
C ILE A 6 1.41 -4.40 -0.11
N ALA A 7 1.97 -5.35 0.64
CA ALA A 7 1.29 -6.05 1.71
C ALA A 7 1.85 -5.61 3.06
N ARG A 8 0.97 -5.37 4.03
CA ARG A 8 1.29 -5.10 5.42
C ARG A 8 0.61 -6.17 6.27
N SER A 9 1.35 -6.69 7.25
CA SER A 9 0.82 -7.55 8.30
C SER A 9 1.05 -6.87 9.65
N SER A 10 0.09 -6.97 10.55
CA SER A 10 0.20 -6.48 11.93
C SER A 10 -0.33 -7.52 12.90
N ARG A 11 0.18 -7.46 14.13
CA ARG A 11 -0.38 -8.19 15.27
C ARG A 11 -0.81 -7.20 16.32
N ASP A 12 -2.07 -7.27 16.72
CA ASP A 12 -2.61 -6.47 17.82
C ASP A 12 -3.47 -7.37 18.72
N GLY A 13 -3.22 -7.36 20.03
CA GLY A 13 -3.95 -8.18 21.00
C GLY A 13 -3.96 -9.71 20.75
N GLY A 14 -3.14 -10.22 19.82
CA GLY A 14 -3.16 -11.63 19.39
C GLY A 14 -3.86 -11.87 18.04
N GLU A 15 -4.59 -10.88 17.51
CA GLU A 15 -5.16 -10.93 16.17
C GLU A 15 -4.12 -10.56 15.11
N ILE A 16 -4.14 -11.26 13.97
CA ILE A 16 -3.29 -10.97 12.82
C ILE A 16 -4.14 -10.25 11.77
N GLY A 17 -3.82 -8.98 11.54
CA GLY A 17 -4.41 -8.18 10.47
C GLY A 17 -3.53 -8.20 9.23
N THR A 18 -4.11 -8.37 8.05
CA THR A 18 -3.41 -8.27 6.77
C THR A 18 -4.10 -7.25 5.87
N GLU A 19 -3.31 -6.49 5.14
CA GLU A 19 -3.77 -5.48 4.19
C GLU A 19 -2.90 -5.55 2.93
N VAL A 20 -3.54 -5.64 1.76
CA VAL A 20 -2.84 -5.64 0.46
C VAL A 20 -3.43 -4.55 -0.41
N ARG A 21 -2.55 -3.74 -1.02
CA ARG A 21 -2.94 -2.69 -1.98
C ARG A 21 -2.17 -2.84 -3.28
N ARG A 22 -2.81 -2.46 -4.38
CA ARG A 22 -2.25 -2.48 -5.74
C ARG A 22 -2.01 -1.06 -6.23
N PHE A 23 -0.88 -0.85 -6.90
CA PHE A 23 -0.46 0.44 -7.44
C PHE A 23 -0.02 0.30 -8.90
N LEU A 24 -0.29 1.33 -9.69
CA LEU A 24 0.19 1.45 -11.07
C LEU A 24 1.09 2.69 -11.20
N ILE A 25 2.40 2.49 -11.09
CA ILE A 25 3.37 3.59 -10.98
C ILE A 25 4.03 3.85 -12.34
N SER A 26 3.93 5.07 -12.87
CA SER A 26 4.66 5.51 -14.06
C SER A 26 6.07 5.99 -13.72
N GLY A 27 6.95 6.13 -14.72
CA GLY A 27 8.33 6.63 -14.53
C GLY A 27 9.41 5.60 -14.83
N ALA A 28 10.66 5.98 -14.57
CA ALA A 28 11.83 5.12 -14.72
C ALA A 28 11.92 4.10 -13.58
N ARG A 29 12.77 3.09 -13.75
CA ARG A 29 12.94 2.01 -12.77
C ARG A 29 13.34 2.53 -11.38
N ALA A 30 14.19 3.55 -11.32
CA ALA A 30 14.60 4.17 -10.05
C ALA A 30 13.42 4.86 -9.36
N ASP A 31 12.66 5.68 -10.10
CA ASP A 31 11.48 6.38 -9.58
C ASP A 31 10.41 5.41 -9.04
N ILE A 32 10.16 4.31 -9.75
CA ILE A 32 9.19 3.30 -9.32
C ILE A 32 9.61 2.70 -7.97
N ARG A 33 10.91 2.42 -7.79
CA ARG A 33 11.43 1.87 -6.51
C ARG A 33 11.32 2.89 -5.38
N GLU A 34 11.72 4.13 -5.62
CA GLU A 34 11.64 5.19 -4.62
C GLU A 34 10.19 5.43 -4.18
N ARG A 35 9.27 5.59 -5.13
CA ARG A 35 7.84 5.76 -4.86
C ARG A 35 7.25 4.56 -4.11
N THR A 36 7.65 3.34 -4.47
CA THR A 36 7.21 2.12 -3.78
C THR A 36 7.60 2.12 -2.31
N VAL A 37 8.84 2.50 -1.99
CA VAL A 37 9.32 2.59 -0.60
C VAL A 37 8.53 3.66 0.16
N THR A 38 8.34 4.83 -0.44
CA THR A 38 7.56 5.92 0.16
C THR A 38 6.12 5.50 0.45
N ILE A 39 5.46 4.80 -0.47
CA ILE A 39 4.09 4.30 -0.28
C ILE A 39 4.03 3.27 0.85
N ALA A 40 4.99 2.33 0.90
CA ALA A 40 5.03 1.33 1.97
C ALA A 40 5.19 1.96 3.35
N LEU A 41 6.07 2.97 3.47
CA LEU A 41 6.24 3.74 4.70
C LEU A 41 5.00 4.55 5.06
N ALA A 42 4.32 5.15 4.07
CA ALA A 42 3.06 5.85 4.31
C ALA A 42 1.96 4.90 4.83
N MET A 43 1.81 3.71 4.23
CA MET A 43 0.88 2.69 4.72
C MET A 43 1.16 2.31 6.17
N LEU A 44 2.44 2.10 6.52
CA LEU A 44 2.84 1.81 7.90
C LEU A 44 2.55 2.98 8.84
N HIS A 45 2.90 4.21 8.44
CA HIS A 45 2.65 5.42 9.21
C HIS A 45 1.17 5.58 9.58
N PHE A 46 0.26 5.45 8.60
CA PHE A 46 -1.18 5.56 8.85
C PHE A 46 -1.70 4.45 9.75
N HIS A 47 -1.23 3.21 9.56
CA HIS A 47 -1.59 2.11 10.43
C HIS A 47 -1.17 2.37 11.89
N MET A 48 0.08 2.80 12.11
CA MET A 48 0.59 3.10 13.45
C MET A 48 -0.09 4.32 14.09
N SER A 49 -0.59 5.24 13.27
CA SER A 49 -1.30 6.43 13.75
C SER A 49 -2.73 6.11 14.23
N GLY A 50 -3.21 4.87 14.05
CA GLY A 50 -4.55 4.43 14.48
C GLY A 50 -5.71 5.07 13.71
N GLY A 51 -5.41 5.85 12.66
CA GLY A 51 -6.40 6.52 11.82
C GLY A 51 -6.78 5.68 10.59
N PRO A 52 -7.86 6.06 9.89
CA PRO A 52 -8.20 5.43 8.62
C PRO A 52 -7.08 5.68 7.60
N THR A 53 -6.58 4.62 6.98
CA THR A 53 -5.55 4.75 5.93
C THR A 53 -6.18 5.31 4.65
N PRO A 54 -5.78 6.51 4.20
CA PRO A 54 -6.40 7.17 3.04
C PRO A 54 -6.11 6.40 1.74
N HIS A 55 -6.84 6.75 0.68
CA HIS A 55 -6.48 6.32 -0.67
C HIS A 55 -5.19 7.02 -1.09
N LEU A 56 -4.18 6.24 -1.47
CA LEU A 56 -2.85 6.75 -1.80
C LEU A 56 -2.73 7.01 -3.31
N LEU A 57 -1.80 7.90 -3.69
CA LEU A 57 -1.50 8.15 -5.10
C LEU A 57 -1.13 6.86 -5.83
N TRP A 58 -1.58 6.74 -7.09
CA TRP A 58 -1.40 5.57 -7.96
C TRP A 58 -2.06 4.27 -7.50
N GLN A 59 -2.81 4.29 -6.38
CA GLN A 59 -3.56 3.13 -5.94
C GLN A 59 -4.66 2.82 -6.97
N VAL A 60 -4.79 1.55 -7.33
CA VAL A 60 -5.82 1.05 -8.24
C VAL A 60 -6.58 -0.10 -7.57
N PRO A 61 -7.83 -0.39 -7.98
CA PRO A 61 -8.59 -1.51 -7.45
C PRO A 61 -7.85 -2.84 -7.60
N LEU A 62 -8.00 -3.74 -6.62
CA LEU A 62 -7.66 -5.14 -6.80
C LEU A 62 -8.67 -5.74 -7.80
N GLU A 63 -8.20 -6.58 -8.71
CA GLU A 63 -9.09 -7.27 -9.65
C GLU A 63 -10.06 -8.16 -8.86
N GLY A 64 -11.37 -8.03 -9.15
CA GLY A 64 -12.43 -8.77 -8.47
C GLY A 64 -12.98 -8.14 -7.18
N ALA A 65 -12.46 -7.00 -6.73
CA ALA A 65 -13.09 -6.23 -5.65
C ALA A 65 -14.32 -5.50 -6.21
N LYS A 66 -15.53 -5.99 -5.87
CA LYS A 66 -16.77 -5.19 -6.07
C LYS A 66 -16.72 -3.97 -5.13
N PRO A 67 -17.30 -2.83 -5.58
CA PRO A 67 -17.35 -1.61 -4.78
C PRO A 67 -18.09 -1.80 -3.46
#